data_AF-A0A0D6J9W7-F1
#
_entry.id   AF-A0A0D6J9W7-F1
#
_cell.length_a   1.000
_cell.length_b   1.000
_cell.length_c   1.000
_cell.angle_alpha   90.00
_cell.angle_beta   90.00
_cell.angle_gamma   90.00
#
_symmetry.space_group_name_H-M   'P 1'
#
loop_
_entity.id
_entity.type
_entity.pdbx_description
1 polymer ?
#
loop_
_entity_poly.entity_id
_entity_poly.type
_entity_poly.pdbx_seq_one_letter_code
_entity_poly.pdbx_strand_id
1 'polypeptide(L)'
;MLLGARIFVAVAFTILGATFIATTGALYYEFGYQAKSDAWISLATFYSHLFIFFPLFGVLALVAFYVPSCVFVDMYWRHVSWGKLRFTSGLLLVAAISVGAGWGLGGGQLRSIWEVKPEVLAEDPGDPPGCNSAQQSCLRVPVMTALSDVVARSKARAGMSQFVRNCEPDPLIETPPEQLSRRYCFATQTLVDAATCCQAQKQFGLAIRNMFEPEANRSLMVKVHKALLPFKIFFLLVVFLIAPLLAIRRRGIAENYGPWIIKIERGVLVGAVAMLFFPIMNLAFLQSSGLLYGTALDSVYRSISWPLMLTFGGWALLLLFFFFRDVDKDIETVARIAGVVGSALAVTKYQLIVDYAVRFMGSGASITTLGIIAALVGIAFLAIVLQPKLKRSKAKEVQEALETGS
;
A
#
# COMPACT_ATOMS: atom_id res chain seq x y z
N MET A 1 14.90 7.17 -27.91
CA MET A 1 13.66 7.61 -27.24
C MET A 1 13.13 8.89 -27.87
N LEU A 2 11.90 8.86 -28.36
CA LEU A 2 11.17 10.03 -28.90
C LEU A 2 10.86 11.03 -27.79
N LEU A 3 10.87 12.31 -28.13
CA LEU A 3 10.39 13.36 -27.24
C LEU A 3 8.91 13.16 -26.88
N GLY A 4 8.08 12.78 -27.87
CA GLY A 4 6.65 12.52 -27.64
C GLY A 4 6.38 11.42 -26.62
N ALA A 5 7.19 10.34 -26.60
CA ALA A 5 7.04 9.26 -25.62
C ALA A 5 7.34 9.75 -24.20
N ARG A 6 8.38 10.58 -24.05
CA ARG A 6 8.75 11.19 -22.77
C ARG A 6 7.68 12.13 -22.25
N ILE A 7 7.18 13.03 -23.12
CA ILE A 7 6.11 13.98 -22.75
C ILE A 7 4.84 13.23 -22.35
N PHE A 8 4.44 12.22 -23.13
CA PHE A 8 3.26 11.43 -22.82
C PHE A 8 3.34 10.77 -21.44
N VAL A 9 4.45 10.07 -21.14
CA VAL A 9 4.63 9.41 -19.84
C VAL A 9 4.74 10.44 -18.73
N ALA A 10 5.43 11.56 -18.94
CA ALA A 10 5.55 12.63 -17.94
C ALA A 10 4.17 13.18 -17.56
N VAL A 11 3.34 13.54 -18.55
CA VAL A 11 1.98 14.04 -18.30
C VAL A 11 1.13 13.00 -17.56
N ALA A 12 1.14 11.74 -18.02
CA ALA A 12 0.39 10.68 -17.37
C ALA A 12 0.84 10.47 -15.92
N PHE A 13 2.14 10.45 -15.65
CA PHE A 13 2.70 10.23 -14.32
C PHE A 13 2.49 11.44 -13.41
N THR A 14 2.52 12.66 -13.94
CA THR A 14 2.18 13.86 -13.17
C THR A 14 0.71 13.84 -12.74
N ILE A 15 -0.21 13.44 -13.64
CA ILE A 15 -1.63 13.29 -13.29
C ILE A 15 -1.79 12.24 -12.19
N LEU A 16 -1.17 11.06 -12.35
CA LEU A 16 -1.21 9.99 -11.33
C LEU A 16 -0.64 10.46 -9.99
N GLY A 17 0.54 11.09 -9.97
CA GLY A 17 1.17 11.62 -8.77
C GLY A 17 0.30 12.67 -8.08
N ALA A 18 -0.32 13.57 -8.86
CA ALA A 18 -1.26 14.55 -8.33
C ALA A 18 -2.46 13.88 -7.66
N THR A 19 -2.99 12.78 -8.21
CA THR A 19 -4.09 12.03 -7.56
C THR A 19 -3.69 11.44 -6.21
N PHE A 20 -2.44 11.00 -6.06
CA PHE A 20 -1.92 10.42 -4.81
C PHE A 20 -1.86 11.48 -3.72
N ILE A 21 -1.30 12.66 -4.05
CA ILE A 21 -1.19 13.79 -3.14
C ILE A 21 -2.57 14.36 -2.83
N ALA A 22 -3.44 14.53 -3.83
CA ALA A 22 -4.79 15.07 -3.64
C ALA A 22 -5.65 14.22 -2.69
N THR A 23 -5.51 12.89 -2.74
CA THR A 23 -6.24 12.00 -1.83
C THR A 23 -5.84 12.25 -0.37
N THR A 24 -4.55 12.34 -0.06
CA THR A 24 -4.07 12.62 1.31
C THR A 24 -4.30 14.07 1.70
N GLY A 25 -4.20 15.01 0.76
CA GLY A 25 -4.50 16.42 0.96
C GLY A 25 -5.96 16.65 1.33
N ALA A 26 -6.90 15.93 0.71
CA ALA A 26 -8.32 15.98 1.09
C ALA A 26 -8.56 15.47 2.52
N LEU A 27 -7.89 14.39 2.93
CA LEU A 27 -7.95 13.90 4.31
C LEU A 27 -7.43 14.96 5.30
N TYR A 28 -6.27 15.56 5.01
CA TYR A 28 -5.70 16.63 5.84
C TYR A 28 -6.61 17.85 5.90
N TYR A 29 -7.18 18.27 4.77
CA TYR A 29 -8.06 19.42 4.70
C TYR A 29 -9.30 19.24 5.57
N GLU A 30 -9.98 18.10 5.45
CA GLU A 30 -11.25 17.83 6.16
C GLU A 30 -11.03 17.47 7.63
N PHE A 31 -10.16 16.50 7.93
CA PHE A 31 -9.96 15.98 9.29
C PHE A 31 -8.86 16.69 10.08
N GLY A 32 -8.09 17.56 9.43
CA GLY A 32 -7.00 18.32 10.04
C GLY A 32 -7.30 19.80 10.10
N TYR A 33 -7.25 20.46 8.95
CA TYR A 33 -7.38 21.91 8.85
C TYR A 33 -8.78 22.41 9.22
N GLN A 34 -9.83 21.84 8.63
CA GLN A 34 -11.21 22.25 8.86
C GLN A 34 -11.70 21.83 10.25
N ALA A 35 -11.48 20.57 10.63
CA ALA A 35 -11.87 20.05 11.94
C ALA A 35 -10.99 20.55 13.11
N LYS A 36 -9.88 21.25 12.84
CA LYS A 36 -8.89 21.71 13.85
C LYS A 36 -8.46 20.59 14.81
N SER A 37 -8.20 19.41 14.27
CA SER A 37 -7.94 18.18 15.03
C SER A 37 -6.75 17.40 14.47
N ASP A 38 -6.02 16.67 15.31
CA ASP A 38 -4.97 15.76 14.87
C ASP A 38 -5.52 14.39 14.40
N ALA A 39 -6.84 14.25 14.31
CA ALA A 39 -7.52 13.04 13.84
C ALA A 39 -7.04 12.57 12.46
N TRP A 40 -6.65 13.50 11.58
CA TRP A 40 -6.12 13.16 10.26
C TRP A 40 -4.88 12.26 10.33
N ILE A 41 -4.01 12.42 11.34
CA ILE A 41 -2.80 11.59 11.49
C ILE A 41 -3.21 10.17 11.86
N SER A 42 -4.11 10.02 12.83
CA SER A 42 -4.62 8.70 13.26
C SER A 42 -5.31 7.96 12.11
N LEU A 43 -6.07 8.67 11.28
CA LEU A 43 -6.68 8.10 10.08
C LEU A 43 -5.63 7.76 9.01
N ALA A 44 -4.65 8.65 8.78
CA ALA A 44 -3.60 8.41 7.80
C ALA A 44 -2.73 7.21 8.17
N THR A 45 -2.39 7.03 9.45
CA THR A 45 -1.60 5.89 9.93
C THR A 45 -2.43 4.61 9.98
N PHE A 46 -3.70 4.68 10.38
CA PHE A 46 -4.58 3.50 10.36
C PHE A 46 -4.82 3.00 8.94
N TYR A 47 -5.11 3.90 7.99
CA TYR A 47 -5.29 3.61 6.57
C TYR A 47 -4.01 3.89 5.75
N SER A 48 -2.85 3.46 6.28
CA SER A 48 -1.54 3.83 5.74
C SER A 48 -1.30 3.40 4.28
N HIS A 49 -1.83 2.25 3.88
CA HIS A 49 -1.80 1.77 2.50
C HIS A 49 -2.48 2.72 1.49
N LEU A 50 -3.38 3.60 1.93
CA LEU A 50 -4.05 4.60 1.08
C LEU A 50 -3.44 5.98 1.18
N PHE A 51 -3.17 6.45 2.40
CA PHE A 51 -2.84 7.86 2.66
C PHE A 51 -1.36 8.13 2.89
N ILE A 52 -0.55 7.11 3.18
CA ILE A 52 0.90 7.25 3.37
C ILE A 52 1.64 6.62 2.18
N PHE A 53 1.23 5.41 1.79
CA PHE A 53 1.91 4.66 0.73
C PHE A 53 1.92 5.43 -0.61
N PHE A 54 0.76 5.81 -1.12
CA PHE A 54 0.65 6.44 -2.44
C PHE A 54 1.43 7.77 -2.57
N PRO A 55 1.30 8.75 -1.67
CA PRO A 55 2.04 10.01 -1.80
C PRO A 55 3.55 9.86 -1.58
N LEU A 56 4.02 8.84 -0.86
CA LEU A 56 5.45 8.60 -0.64
C LEU A 56 6.01 7.58 -1.63
N PHE A 57 5.70 6.31 -1.43
CA PHE A 57 6.22 5.21 -2.23
C PHE A 57 5.60 5.13 -3.62
N GLY A 58 4.32 5.50 -3.77
CA GLY A 58 3.67 5.56 -5.10
C GLY A 58 4.31 6.61 -6.01
N VAL A 59 4.61 7.80 -5.48
CA VAL A 59 5.33 8.86 -6.23
C VAL A 59 6.77 8.42 -6.53
N LEU A 60 7.47 7.83 -5.55
CA LEU A 60 8.80 7.27 -5.77
C LEU A 60 8.79 6.22 -6.89
N ALA A 61 7.81 5.33 -6.90
CA ALA A 61 7.64 4.31 -7.92
C ALA A 61 7.34 4.93 -9.29
N LEU A 62 6.50 5.97 -9.40
CA LEU A 62 6.30 6.69 -10.66
C LEU A 62 7.62 7.24 -11.21
N VAL A 63 8.44 7.84 -10.35
CA VAL A 63 9.76 8.38 -10.75
C VAL A 63 10.70 7.26 -11.18
N ALA A 64 10.72 6.15 -10.43
CA ALA A 64 11.57 5.00 -10.71
C ALA A 64 11.19 4.29 -12.02
N PHE A 65 9.88 4.15 -12.30
CA PHE A 65 9.35 3.51 -13.51
C PHE A 65 9.23 4.46 -14.71
N TYR A 66 9.61 5.73 -14.59
CA TYR A 66 9.53 6.71 -15.67
C TYR A 66 10.32 6.28 -16.91
N VAL A 67 11.60 5.94 -16.74
CA VAL A 67 12.47 5.53 -17.87
C VAL A 67 12.00 4.22 -18.52
N PRO A 68 11.73 3.14 -17.76
CA PRO A 68 11.14 1.92 -18.31
C PRO A 68 9.86 2.21 -19.13
N SER A 69 8.96 3.04 -18.60
CA SER A 69 7.70 3.36 -19.27
C SER A 69 7.92 4.14 -20.57
N CYS A 70 8.85 5.12 -20.58
CA CYS A 70 9.23 5.84 -21.79
C CYS A 70 9.78 4.91 -22.87
N VAL A 71 10.60 3.93 -22.48
CA VAL A 71 11.16 2.93 -23.40
C VAL A 71 10.07 2.05 -23.98
N PHE A 72 9.10 1.59 -23.17
CA PHE A 72 7.98 0.81 -23.68
C PHE A 72 7.13 1.58 -24.67
N VAL A 73 6.71 2.81 -24.32
CA VAL A 73 5.92 3.66 -25.21
C VAL A 73 6.64 3.86 -26.55
N ASP A 74 7.93 4.22 -26.49
CA ASP A 74 8.76 4.45 -27.68
C ASP A 74 8.94 3.17 -28.52
N MET A 75 9.15 2.03 -27.87
CA MET A 75 9.36 0.73 -28.52
C MET A 75 8.08 0.28 -29.23
N TYR A 76 6.92 0.39 -28.59
CA TYR A 76 5.64 0.04 -29.21
C TYR A 76 5.30 0.99 -30.37
N TRP A 77 5.69 2.25 -30.30
CA TRP A 77 5.39 3.18 -31.40
C TRP A 77 6.28 3.01 -32.62
N ARG A 78 7.51 2.48 -32.47
CA ARG A 78 8.51 2.41 -33.55
C ARG A 78 8.91 1.01 -33.99
N HIS A 79 9.07 0.10 -33.05
CA HIS A 79 9.77 -1.17 -33.31
C HIS A 79 8.83 -2.39 -33.30
N VAL A 80 7.62 -2.25 -32.75
CA VAL A 80 6.64 -3.34 -32.70
C VAL A 80 5.65 -3.22 -33.86
N SER A 81 5.44 -4.32 -34.58
CA SER A 81 4.43 -4.40 -35.63
C SER A 81 3.04 -4.14 -35.04
N TRP A 82 2.29 -3.21 -35.67
CA TRP A 82 0.99 -2.73 -35.19
C TRP A 82 1.06 -2.18 -33.75
N GLY A 83 2.24 -1.74 -33.33
CA GLY A 83 2.51 -1.49 -31.92
C GLY A 83 1.76 -0.28 -31.36
N LYS A 84 1.46 0.75 -32.17
CA LYS A 84 0.57 1.85 -31.78
C LYS A 84 -0.82 1.34 -31.40
N LEU A 85 -1.42 0.49 -32.25
CA LEU A 85 -2.75 -0.09 -32.02
C LEU A 85 -2.74 -0.98 -30.77
N ARG A 86 -1.74 -1.85 -30.62
CA ARG A 86 -1.58 -2.74 -29.45
C ARG A 86 -1.39 -1.94 -28.15
N PHE A 87 -0.62 -0.86 -28.21
CA PHE A 87 -0.42 0.02 -27.07
C PHE A 87 -1.71 0.73 -26.69
N THR A 88 -2.42 1.32 -27.67
CA THR A 88 -3.69 2.02 -27.40
C THR A 88 -4.76 1.07 -26.91
N SER A 89 -4.90 -0.12 -27.49
CA SER A 89 -5.88 -1.11 -27.05
C SER A 89 -5.55 -1.63 -25.65
N GLY A 90 -4.28 -1.89 -25.36
CA GLY A 90 -3.83 -2.29 -24.03
C GLY A 90 -4.07 -1.20 -22.99
N LEU A 91 -3.76 0.05 -23.31
CA LEU A 91 -3.98 1.20 -22.44
C LEU A 91 -5.48 1.38 -22.12
N LEU A 92 -6.34 1.31 -23.14
CA LEU A 92 -7.80 1.40 -22.98
C LEU A 92 -8.35 0.24 -22.15
N LEU A 93 -7.87 -0.99 -22.40
CA LEU A 93 -8.26 -2.15 -21.61
C LEU A 93 -7.90 -1.98 -20.13
N VAL A 94 -6.67 -1.54 -19.83
CA VAL A 94 -6.23 -1.31 -18.44
C VAL A 94 -7.04 -0.19 -17.79
N ALA A 95 -7.32 0.90 -18.52
CA ALA A 95 -8.17 1.98 -18.05
C ALA A 95 -9.60 1.49 -17.74
N ALA A 96 -10.20 0.69 -18.64
CA ALA A 96 -11.53 0.12 -18.44
C ALA A 96 -11.59 -0.80 -17.22
N ILE A 97 -10.59 -1.68 -17.05
CA ILE A 97 -10.48 -2.56 -15.87
C ILE A 97 -10.34 -1.70 -14.61
N SER A 98 -9.57 -0.62 -14.65
CA SER A 98 -9.34 0.27 -13.50
C SER A 98 -10.61 1.00 -13.08
N VAL A 99 -11.41 1.47 -14.03
CA VAL A 99 -12.72 2.09 -13.76
C VAL A 99 -13.70 1.05 -13.21
N GLY A 100 -13.80 -0.11 -13.85
CA GLY A 100 -14.69 -1.19 -13.40
C GLY A 100 -14.36 -1.68 -11.99
N ALA A 101 -13.08 -1.91 -11.69
CA ALA A 101 -12.61 -2.26 -10.36
C ALA A 101 -12.89 -1.13 -9.35
N GLY A 102 -12.67 0.13 -9.73
CA GLY A 102 -12.96 1.29 -8.88
C GLY A 102 -14.45 1.38 -8.48
N TRP A 103 -15.35 1.08 -9.41
CA TRP A 103 -16.79 1.01 -9.10
C TRP A 103 -17.14 -0.18 -8.21
N GLY A 104 -16.55 -1.35 -8.46
CA GLY A 104 -16.80 -2.56 -7.65
C GLY A 104 -16.33 -2.42 -6.20
N LEU A 105 -15.17 -1.79 -5.96
CA LEU A 105 -14.62 -1.61 -4.62
C LEU A 105 -15.42 -0.65 -3.73
N GLY A 106 -16.20 0.28 -4.32
CA GLY A 106 -16.99 1.27 -3.56
C GLY A 106 -18.28 0.74 -2.92
N GLY A 107 -18.67 -0.50 -3.22
CA GLY A 107 -19.95 -1.11 -2.82
C GLY A 107 -19.95 -1.94 -1.54
N GLY A 108 -18.84 -2.02 -0.79
CA GLY A 108 -18.74 -2.88 0.40
C GLY A 108 -19.73 -2.53 1.52
N GLN A 109 -20.13 -3.55 2.30
CA GLN A 109 -20.99 -3.37 3.48
C GLN A 109 -20.26 -2.69 4.64
N LEU A 110 -18.96 -2.94 4.78
CA LEU A 110 -18.12 -2.29 5.77
C LEU A 110 -17.67 -0.92 5.24
N ARG A 111 -18.05 0.14 5.97
CA ARG A 111 -17.64 1.52 5.68
C ARG A 111 -16.40 1.89 6.48
N SER A 112 -15.53 2.69 5.86
CA SER A 112 -14.34 3.19 6.52
C SER A 112 -14.65 4.42 7.37
N ILE A 113 -13.89 4.62 8.44
CA ILE A 113 -14.12 5.74 9.38
C ILE A 113 -14.01 7.08 8.65
N TRP A 114 -13.02 7.24 7.76
CA TRP A 114 -12.82 8.47 6.97
C TRP A 114 -13.95 8.75 5.97
N GLU A 115 -14.90 7.82 5.76
CA GLU A 115 -16.07 8.05 4.91
C GLU A 115 -17.17 8.88 5.59
N VAL A 116 -17.12 8.99 6.92
CA VAL A 116 -18.03 9.79 7.73
C VAL A 116 -17.38 11.12 8.07
N LYS A 117 -18.15 12.22 8.04
CA LYS A 117 -17.66 13.56 8.38
C LYS A 117 -17.07 13.63 9.79
N PRO A 118 -16.05 14.47 10.02
CA PRO A 118 -15.44 14.63 11.33
C PRO A 118 -16.42 15.12 12.40
N GLU A 119 -17.38 15.98 12.06
CA GLU A 119 -18.36 16.49 13.03
C GLU A 119 -19.28 15.38 13.54
N VAL A 120 -19.77 14.53 12.63
CA VAL A 120 -20.63 13.38 12.96
C VAL A 120 -19.88 12.36 13.81
N LEU A 121 -18.60 12.12 13.50
CA LEU A 121 -17.74 11.24 14.30
C LEU A 121 -17.41 11.79 15.68
N ALA A 122 -17.33 13.11 15.83
CA ALA A 122 -17.10 13.77 17.11
C ALA A 122 -18.34 13.72 18.03
N GLU A 123 -19.54 13.69 17.43
CA GLU A 123 -20.82 13.58 18.12
C GLU A 123 -21.22 12.13 18.47
N ASP A 124 -20.43 11.14 18.08
CA ASP A 124 -20.72 9.73 18.37
C ASP A 124 -20.75 9.47 19.89
N PRO A 125 -21.91 9.13 20.47
CA PRO A 125 -22.05 9.03 21.92
C PRO A 125 -21.53 7.70 22.50
N GLY A 126 -21.20 6.72 21.66
CA GLY A 126 -20.98 5.34 22.12
C GLY A 126 -22.31 4.60 22.39
N ASP A 127 -22.21 3.38 22.91
CA ASP A 127 -23.36 2.57 23.34
C ASP A 127 -23.05 1.83 24.66
N PRO A 128 -23.75 2.15 25.76
CA PRO A 128 -24.74 3.23 25.89
C PRO A 128 -24.12 4.64 25.75
N PRO A 129 -24.91 5.69 25.50
CA PRO A 129 -24.40 7.06 25.42
C PRO A 129 -23.57 7.47 26.65
N GLY A 130 -22.37 8.01 26.42
CA GLY A 130 -21.48 8.45 27.49
C GLY A 130 -20.62 7.35 28.11
N CYS A 131 -20.62 6.14 27.52
CA CYS A 131 -19.76 5.07 27.97
C CYS A 131 -18.30 5.34 27.50
N ASN A 132 -17.55 6.06 28.32
CA ASN A 132 -16.13 6.37 28.10
C ASN A 132 -15.30 6.26 29.40
N SER A 133 -15.94 5.86 30.49
CA SER A 133 -15.34 5.74 31.82
C SER A 133 -15.25 4.27 32.24
N ALA A 134 -14.19 3.91 32.96
CA ALA A 134 -13.87 2.54 33.39
C ALA A 134 -14.93 1.88 34.30
N GLN A 135 -16.01 2.58 34.63
CA GLN A 135 -17.04 2.18 35.60
C GLN A 135 -18.35 1.70 34.94
N GLN A 136 -18.54 1.88 33.63
CA GLN A 136 -19.72 1.36 32.91
C GLN A 136 -19.34 0.32 31.87
N SER A 137 -20.10 -0.77 31.78
CA SER A 137 -19.92 -1.80 30.74
C SER A 137 -20.38 -1.26 29.38
N CYS A 138 -19.45 -0.73 28.61
CA CYS A 138 -19.67 -0.36 27.22
C CYS A 138 -19.98 -1.59 26.36
N LEU A 139 -21.08 -1.52 25.60
CA LEU A 139 -21.25 -2.37 24.42
C LEU A 139 -20.34 -1.91 23.29
N ARG A 140 -20.15 -0.59 23.17
CA ARG A 140 -19.27 0.01 22.17
C ARG A 140 -18.85 1.42 22.60
N VAL A 141 -17.55 1.71 22.60
CA VAL A 141 -17.06 3.09 22.80
C VAL A 141 -17.23 3.93 21.52
N PRO A 142 -17.19 5.28 21.61
CA PRO A 142 -17.18 6.15 20.43
C PRO A 142 -16.10 5.77 19.41
N VAL A 143 -16.38 5.98 18.12
CA VAL A 143 -15.52 5.54 16.99
C VAL A 143 -14.13 6.15 17.06
N MET A 144 -14.04 7.46 17.29
CA MET A 144 -12.75 8.15 17.40
C MET A 144 -11.97 7.73 18.64
N THR A 145 -12.67 7.41 19.74
CA THR A 145 -12.08 6.88 20.96
C THR A 145 -11.47 5.50 20.73
N ALA A 146 -12.19 4.58 20.09
CA ALA A 146 -11.66 3.27 19.72
C ALA A 146 -10.45 3.36 18.78
N LEU A 147 -10.54 4.20 17.74
CA LEU A 147 -9.44 4.43 16.80
C LEU A 147 -8.21 4.98 17.51
N SER A 148 -8.39 5.97 18.39
CA SER A 148 -7.29 6.57 19.15
C SER A 148 -6.59 5.57 20.06
N ASP A 149 -7.34 4.65 20.68
CA ASP A 149 -6.75 3.60 21.51
C ASP A 149 -6.00 2.56 20.66
N VAL A 150 -6.53 2.16 19.49
CA VAL A 150 -5.77 1.31 18.54
C VAL A 150 -4.45 1.97 18.18
N VAL A 151 -4.45 3.26 17.83
CA VAL A 151 -3.24 4.01 17.48
C VAL A 151 -2.28 4.11 18.67
N ALA A 152 -2.78 4.45 19.86
CA ALA A 152 -1.98 4.59 21.07
C ALA A 152 -1.33 3.27 21.48
N ARG A 153 -2.09 2.16 21.49
CA ARG A 153 -1.55 0.84 21.80
C ARG A 153 -0.59 0.35 20.72
N SER A 154 -0.90 0.56 19.44
CA SER A 154 0.01 0.19 18.34
C SER A 154 1.35 0.93 18.39
N LYS A 155 1.38 2.17 18.90
CA LYS A 155 2.63 2.93 19.15
C LYS A 155 3.45 2.33 20.29
N ALA A 156 2.76 1.95 21.38
CA ALA A 156 3.40 1.50 22.61
C ALA A 156 3.96 0.07 22.52
N ARG A 157 3.38 -0.81 21.70
CA ARG A 157 3.77 -2.24 21.65
C ARG A 157 3.81 -2.81 20.24
N ALA A 158 4.65 -3.83 20.06
CA ALA A 158 4.47 -4.82 19.01
C ALA A 158 3.53 -5.94 19.50
N GLY A 159 2.94 -6.73 18.59
CA GLY A 159 2.07 -7.84 18.95
C GLY A 159 0.60 -7.46 19.05
N MET A 160 0.05 -6.75 18.07
CA MET A 160 -1.37 -6.43 18.02
C MET A 160 -2.21 -7.62 17.51
N SER A 161 -1.58 -8.52 16.77
CA SER A 161 -2.18 -9.73 16.17
C SER A 161 -2.97 -10.58 17.17
N GLN A 162 -2.49 -10.73 18.41
CA GLN A 162 -3.13 -11.53 19.46
C GLN A 162 -4.49 -11.01 19.96
N PHE A 163 -4.80 -9.74 19.70
CA PHE A 163 -6.08 -9.12 20.09
C PHE A 163 -7.13 -9.19 18.98
N VAL A 164 -6.73 -9.58 17.77
CA VAL A 164 -7.68 -9.82 16.68
C VAL A 164 -8.51 -11.05 17.02
N ARG A 165 -9.83 -10.89 17.04
CA ARG A 165 -10.76 -11.97 17.38
C ARG A 165 -11.37 -12.59 16.14
N ASN A 166 -11.48 -13.93 16.12
CA ASN A 166 -12.28 -14.61 15.12
C ASN A 166 -13.76 -14.55 15.51
N CYS A 167 -14.57 -13.82 14.73
CA CYS A 167 -15.98 -13.57 15.02
C CYS A 167 -16.96 -14.51 14.31
N GLU A 168 -16.43 -15.38 13.45
CA GLU A 168 -17.14 -16.52 12.87
C GLU A 168 -16.29 -17.77 13.11
N PRO A 169 -16.25 -18.28 14.36
CA PRO A 169 -15.73 -19.62 14.59
C PRO A 169 -16.60 -20.64 13.86
N ASP A 170 -15.97 -21.70 13.36
CA ASP A 170 -16.69 -22.84 12.81
C ASP A 170 -17.56 -23.47 13.91
N PRO A 171 -18.90 -23.50 13.76
CA PRO A 171 -19.79 -24.04 14.78
C PRO A 171 -19.64 -25.55 14.97
N LEU A 172 -18.96 -26.24 14.04
CA LEU A 172 -18.72 -27.68 14.08
C LEU A 172 -17.40 -28.05 14.78
N ILE A 173 -16.60 -27.06 15.16
CA ILE A 173 -15.31 -27.26 15.84
C ILE A 173 -15.43 -26.75 17.28
N GLU A 174 -14.86 -27.50 18.23
CA GLU A 174 -14.79 -27.07 19.63
C GLU A 174 -14.16 -25.68 19.73
N THR A 175 -14.79 -24.81 20.53
CA THR A 175 -14.31 -23.44 20.74
C THR A 175 -12.89 -23.49 21.29
N PRO A 176 -11.88 -22.96 20.57
CA PRO A 176 -10.50 -23.00 21.04
C PRO A 176 -10.38 -22.31 22.41
N PRO A 177 -9.51 -22.80 23.32
CA PRO A 177 -9.32 -22.18 24.63
C PRO A 177 -8.91 -20.70 24.54
N GLU A 178 -8.30 -20.30 23.42
CA GLU A 178 -7.98 -18.91 23.11
C GLU A 178 -9.20 -17.98 22.97
N GLN A 179 -10.34 -18.49 22.49
CA GLN A 179 -11.60 -17.73 22.40
C GLN A 179 -12.26 -17.57 23.78
N LEU A 180 -12.05 -18.51 24.69
CA LEU A 180 -12.55 -18.44 26.07
C LEU A 180 -11.72 -17.47 26.94
N SER A 181 -10.46 -17.22 26.58
CA SER A 181 -9.61 -16.27 27.30
C SER A 181 -10.11 -14.82 27.19
N ARG A 182 -10.27 -14.15 28.35
CA ARG A 182 -10.56 -12.71 28.39
C ARG A 182 -9.34 -11.93 27.92
N ARG A 183 -9.51 -11.15 26.85
CA ARG A 183 -8.46 -10.27 26.30
C ARG A 183 -9.05 -8.89 26.09
N TYR A 184 -8.16 -7.92 25.91
CA TYR A 184 -8.56 -6.53 25.70
C TYR A 184 -9.29 -6.38 24.37
N CYS A 185 -10.46 -5.77 24.39
CA CYS A 185 -11.26 -5.48 23.20
C CYS A 185 -11.27 -3.98 22.94
N PHE A 186 -10.82 -3.56 21.74
CA PHE A 186 -10.73 -2.14 21.38
C PHE A 186 -12.10 -1.47 21.20
N ALA A 187 -13.11 -2.25 20.81
CA ALA A 187 -14.47 -1.76 20.64
C ALA A 187 -15.16 -1.45 21.98
N THR A 188 -14.74 -2.05 23.10
CA THR A 188 -15.31 -1.81 24.44
C THR A 188 -14.34 -1.17 25.42
N GLN A 189 -13.05 -1.15 25.10
CA GLN A 189 -11.93 -0.74 25.95
C GLN A 189 -11.79 -1.53 27.27
N THR A 190 -12.33 -2.75 27.31
CA THR A 190 -12.34 -3.60 28.51
C THR A 190 -11.84 -5.03 28.21
N LEU A 191 -11.53 -5.79 29.26
CA LEU A 191 -11.18 -7.21 29.15
C LEU A 191 -12.46 -8.04 29.05
N VAL A 192 -12.72 -8.61 27.88
CA VAL A 192 -13.93 -9.39 27.60
C VAL A 192 -13.58 -10.70 26.88
N ASP A 193 -14.50 -11.65 26.93
CA ASP A 193 -14.45 -12.88 26.15
C ASP A 193 -14.63 -12.60 24.65
N ALA A 194 -14.33 -13.59 23.80
CA ALA A 194 -14.38 -13.40 22.35
C ALA A 194 -15.78 -13.11 21.82
N ALA A 195 -16.83 -13.74 22.36
CA ALA A 195 -18.19 -13.55 21.87
C ALA A 195 -18.68 -12.13 22.13
N THR A 196 -18.49 -11.63 23.36
CA THR A 196 -18.82 -10.23 23.71
C THR A 196 -18.03 -9.23 22.87
N CYS A 197 -16.72 -9.45 22.66
CA CYS A 197 -15.92 -8.55 21.82
C CYS A 197 -16.42 -8.54 20.36
N CYS A 198 -16.75 -9.70 19.80
CA CYS A 198 -17.25 -9.81 18.43
C CYS A 198 -18.61 -9.14 18.24
N GLN A 199 -19.49 -9.23 19.24
CA GLN A 199 -20.74 -8.47 19.24
C GLN A 199 -20.47 -6.96 19.24
N ALA A 200 -19.54 -6.49 20.09
CA ALA A 200 -19.13 -5.09 20.13
C ALA A 200 -18.52 -4.61 18.79
N GLN A 201 -17.67 -5.41 18.17
CA GLN A 201 -17.06 -5.11 16.86
C GLN A 201 -18.11 -5.06 15.74
N LYS A 202 -19.12 -5.94 15.77
CA LYS A 202 -20.25 -5.90 14.85
C LYS A 202 -21.07 -4.62 15.04
N GLN A 203 -21.40 -4.27 16.28
CA GLN A 203 -22.10 -3.01 16.58
C GLN A 203 -21.27 -1.78 16.18
N PHE A 204 -19.95 -1.85 16.32
CA PHE A 204 -19.03 -0.82 15.84
C PHE A 204 -19.13 -0.59 14.33
N GLY A 205 -19.08 -1.68 13.54
CA GLY A 205 -19.26 -1.60 12.09
C GLY A 205 -20.64 -1.08 11.69
N LEU A 206 -21.70 -1.52 12.39
CA LEU A 206 -23.07 -1.05 12.15
C LEU A 206 -23.23 0.44 12.45
N ALA A 207 -22.65 0.93 13.55
CA ALA A 207 -22.70 2.34 13.92
C ALA A 207 -22.09 3.23 12.83
N ILE A 208 -20.90 2.87 12.30
CA ILE A 208 -20.26 3.62 11.21
C ILE A 208 -21.12 3.59 9.95
N ARG A 209 -21.70 2.44 9.61
CA ARG A 209 -22.59 2.33 8.45
C ARG A 209 -23.82 3.22 8.60
N ASN A 210 -24.46 3.23 9.76
CA ASN A 210 -25.63 4.05 10.05
C ASN A 210 -25.27 5.54 10.02
N MET A 211 -24.08 5.93 10.50
CA MET A 211 -23.59 7.30 10.37
C MET A 211 -23.34 7.70 8.91
N PHE A 212 -22.89 6.77 8.07
CA PHE A 212 -22.61 7.00 6.63
C PHE A 212 -23.86 7.04 5.75
N GLU A 213 -24.95 6.38 6.16
CA GLU A 213 -26.15 6.20 5.34
C GLU A 213 -26.75 7.53 4.85
N PRO A 214 -26.96 8.56 5.71
CA PRO A 214 -27.40 9.88 5.26
C PRO A 214 -26.35 10.57 4.38
N GLU A 215 -26.75 11.07 3.21
CA GLU A 215 -25.82 11.72 2.28
C GLU A 215 -25.15 12.97 2.87
N ALA A 216 -25.85 13.66 3.77
CA ALA A 216 -25.36 14.84 4.47
C ALA A 216 -24.18 14.52 5.41
N ASN A 217 -24.05 13.28 5.88
CA ASN A 217 -23.02 12.84 6.81
C ASN A 217 -21.76 12.31 6.11
N ARG A 218 -21.81 12.15 4.78
CA ARG A 218 -20.67 11.64 4.00
C ARG A 218 -19.58 12.69 3.87
N SER A 219 -18.34 12.26 4.07
CA SER A 219 -17.17 13.13 3.99
C SER A 219 -16.88 13.61 2.56
N LEU A 220 -16.23 14.76 2.42
CA LEU A 220 -15.65 15.22 1.16
C LEU A 220 -14.64 14.19 0.63
N MET A 221 -13.88 13.58 1.55
CA MET A 221 -12.93 12.52 1.26
C MET A 221 -13.56 11.37 0.47
N VAL A 222 -14.81 10.99 0.71
CA VAL A 222 -15.50 9.96 -0.10
C VAL A 222 -15.60 10.35 -1.57
N LYS A 223 -15.99 11.59 -1.85
CA LYS A 223 -16.16 12.08 -3.23
C LYS A 223 -14.81 12.09 -3.95
N VAL A 224 -13.78 12.62 -3.29
CA VAL A 224 -12.41 12.67 -3.81
C VAL A 224 -11.87 11.25 -4.03
N HIS A 225 -11.99 10.37 -3.03
CA HIS A 225 -11.51 9.01 -3.11
C HIS A 225 -12.18 8.24 -4.25
N LYS A 226 -13.52 8.30 -4.35
CA LYS A 226 -14.28 7.61 -5.40
C LYS A 226 -13.88 8.08 -6.80
N ALA A 227 -13.63 9.37 -6.98
CA ALA A 227 -13.17 9.93 -8.26
C ALA A 227 -11.71 9.53 -8.60
N LEU A 228 -10.84 9.45 -7.60
CA LEU A 228 -9.40 9.20 -7.78
C LEU A 228 -9.01 7.72 -7.70
N LEU A 229 -9.87 6.85 -7.17
CA LEU A 229 -9.60 5.42 -7.01
C LEU A 229 -9.23 4.71 -8.33
N PRO A 230 -9.92 4.94 -9.47
CA PRO A 230 -9.52 4.35 -10.74
C PRO A 230 -8.08 4.67 -11.14
N PHE A 231 -7.58 5.88 -10.83
CA PHE A 231 -6.19 6.25 -11.13
C PHE A 231 -5.18 5.47 -10.30
N LYS A 232 -5.48 5.21 -9.02
CA LYS A 232 -4.65 4.36 -8.17
C LYS A 232 -4.61 2.92 -8.66
N ILE A 233 -5.77 2.36 -9.03
CA ILE A 233 -5.86 1.01 -9.59
C ILE A 233 -5.09 0.94 -10.92
N PHE A 234 -5.27 1.94 -11.79
CA PHE A 234 -4.54 2.05 -13.05
C PHE A 234 -3.03 2.03 -12.85
N PHE A 235 -2.53 2.83 -11.89
CA PHE A 235 -1.12 2.82 -11.52
C PHE A 235 -0.65 1.42 -11.09
N LEU A 236 -1.37 0.75 -10.18
CA LEU A 236 -1.01 -0.58 -9.71
C LEU A 236 -0.97 -1.59 -10.87
N LEU A 237 -1.96 -1.55 -11.77
CA LEU A 237 -2.01 -2.41 -12.96
C LEU A 237 -0.87 -2.13 -13.94
N VAL A 238 -0.54 -0.87 -14.20
CA VAL A 238 0.58 -0.51 -15.08
C VAL A 238 1.90 -1.02 -14.51
N VAL A 239 2.15 -0.80 -13.22
CA VAL A 239 3.36 -1.30 -12.55
C VAL A 239 3.41 -2.82 -12.58
N PHE A 240 2.27 -3.48 -12.36
CA PHE A 240 2.15 -4.93 -12.47
C PHE A 240 2.50 -5.42 -13.88
N LEU A 241 2.03 -4.74 -14.94
CA LEU A 241 2.28 -5.09 -16.34
C LEU A 241 3.71 -4.80 -16.82
N ILE A 242 4.41 -3.84 -16.22
CA ILE A 242 5.80 -3.52 -16.58
C ILE A 242 6.71 -4.75 -16.41
N ALA A 243 6.52 -5.54 -15.34
CA ALA A 243 7.36 -6.71 -15.08
C ALA A 243 7.30 -7.79 -16.19
N PRO A 244 6.13 -8.34 -16.57
CA PRO A 244 6.05 -9.29 -17.68
C PRO A 244 6.46 -8.66 -19.01
N LEU A 245 6.18 -7.36 -19.23
CA LEU A 245 6.64 -6.68 -20.45
C LEU A 245 8.17 -6.60 -20.53
N LEU A 246 8.87 -6.36 -19.41
CA LEU A 246 10.33 -6.38 -19.36
C LEU A 246 10.88 -7.77 -19.66
N ALA A 247 10.28 -8.82 -19.09
CA ALA A 247 10.68 -10.19 -19.35
C ALA A 247 10.46 -10.59 -20.82
N ILE A 248 9.27 -10.32 -21.38
CA ILE A 248 8.90 -10.72 -22.75
C ILE A 248 9.69 -9.92 -23.80
N ARG A 249 9.93 -8.62 -23.58
CA ARG A 249 10.53 -7.71 -24.57
C ARG A 249 12.01 -7.44 -24.33
N ARG A 250 12.66 -8.19 -23.45
CA ARG A 250 14.07 -8.03 -23.09
C ARG A 250 15.00 -7.88 -24.30
N ARG A 251 14.91 -8.77 -25.29
CA ARG A 251 15.77 -8.75 -26.49
C ARG A 251 15.61 -7.44 -27.28
N GLY A 252 14.37 -7.04 -27.53
CA GLY A 252 14.07 -5.79 -28.23
C GLY A 252 14.53 -4.54 -27.45
N ILE A 253 14.48 -4.58 -26.12
CA ILE A 253 15.03 -3.51 -25.27
C ILE A 253 16.56 -3.48 -25.39
N ALA A 254 17.23 -4.64 -25.37
CA ALA A 254 18.68 -4.70 -25.45
C ALA A 254 19.22 -4.22 -26.79
N GLU A 255 18.58 -4.61 -27.88
CA GLU A 255 18.96 -4.22 -29.24
C GLU A 255 18.77 -2.71 -29.49
N ASN A 256 17.62 -2.15 -29.09
CA ASN A 256 17.26 -0.77 -29.45
C ASN A 256 17.57 0.26 -28.36
N TYR A 257 17.76 -0.17 -27.11
CA TYR A 257 17.91 0.71 -25.94
C TYR A 257 19.07 0.33 -25.03
N GLY A 258 20.07 -0.41 -25.51
CA GLY A 258 21.26 -0.82 -24.75
C GLY A 258 21.85 0.24 -23.81
N PRO A 259 22.06 1.52 -24.23
CA PRO A 259 22.58 2.58 -23.36
C PRO A 259 21.70 2.93 -22.15
N TRP A 260 20.42 2.55 -22.18
CA TRP A 260 19.44 2.84 -21.13
C TRP A 260 19.20 1.65 -20.19
N ILE A 261 19.73 0.45 -20.48
CA ILE A 261 19.52 -0.76 -19.66
C ILE A 261 19.85 -0.50 -18.19
N ILE A 262 21.04 0.03 -17.89
CA ILE A 262 21.48 0.28 -16.50
C ILE A 262 20.50 1.21 -15.77
N LYS A 263 19.94 2.20 -16.48
CA LYS A 263 18.95 3.13 -15.90
C LYS A 263 17.60 2.46 -15.68
N ILE A 264 17.16 1.61 -16.63
CA ILE A 264 15.95 0.82 -16.53
C ILE A 264 16.06 -0.12 -15.33
N GLU A 265 17.16 -0.87 -15.23
CA GLU A 265 17.40 -1.83 -14.16
C GLU A 265 17.37 -1.18 -12.78
N ARG A 266 18.13 -0.09 -12.58
CA ARG A 266 18.11 0.64 -11.30
C ARG A 266 16.73 1.20 -10.95
N GLY A 267 16.05 1.80 -11.94
CA GLY A 267 14.70 2.32 -11.74
C GLY A 267 13.70 1.23 -11.38
N VAL A 268 13.74 0.09 -12.08
CA VAL A 268 12.88 -1.06 -11.79
C VAL A 268 13.19 -1.64 -10.41
N LEU A 269 14.46 -1.71 -9.98
CA LEU A 269 14.83 -2.22 -8.66
C LEU A 269 14.28 -1.31 -7.54
N VAL A 270 14.53 0.00 -7.62
CA VAL A 270 14.03 0.95 -6.61
C VAL A 270 12.50 0.99 -6.60
N GLY A 271 11.89 1.00 -7.79
CA GLY A 271 10.44 0.94 -7.94
C GLY A 271 9.85 -0.35 -7.36
N ALA A 272 10.50 -1.50 -7.59
CA ALA A 272 10.08 -2.78 -7.04
C ALA A 272 10.09 -2.79 -5.51
N VAL A 273 11.20 -2.36 -4.91
CA VAL A 273 11.32 -2.25 -3.46
C VAL A 273 10.27 -1.30 -2.88
N ALA A 274 10.06 -0.13 -3.51
CA ALA A 274 9.03 0.81 -3.09
C ALA A 274 7.63 0.18 -3.11
N MET A 275 7.31 -0.60 -4.14
CA MET A 275 6.01 -1.26 -4.28
C MET A 275 5.78 -2.41 -3.30
N LEU A 276 6.85 -3.07 -2.80
CA LEU A 276 6.72 -4.11 -1.77
C LEU A 276 6.19 -3.57 -0.43
N PHE A 277 6.31 -2.27 -0.18
CA PHE A 277 5.69 -1.65 0.99
C PHE A 277 4.16 -1.65 0.91
N PHE A 278 3.57 -1.67 -0.29
CA PHE A 278 2.11 -1.68 -0.46
C PHE A 278 1.44 -2.89 0.22
N PRO A 279 1.78 -4.15 -0.12
CA PRO A 279 1.18 -5.30 0.53
C PRO A 279 1.45 -5.31 2.05
N ILE A 280 2.64 -4.89 2.49
CA ILE A 280 2.99 -4.85 3.92
C ILE A 280 2.10 -3.85 4.68
N MET A 281 1.92 -2.64 4.13
CA MET A 281 1.05 -1.62 4.72
C MET A 281 -0.43 -2.01 4.63
N ASN A 282 -0.84 -2.73 3.59
CA ASN A 282 -2.18 -3.29 3.48
C ASN A 282 -2.43 -4.36 4.57
N LEU A 283 -1.46 -5.24 4.84
CA LEU A 283 -1.55 -6.20 5.94
C LEU A 283 -1.62 -5.51 7.30
N ALA A 284 -0.81 -4.47 7.51
CA ALA A 284 -0.87 -3.67 8.72
C ALA A 284 -2.27 -3.06 8.92
N PHE A 285 -2.85 -2.48 7.86
CA PHE A 285 -4.22 -2.00 7.88
C PHE A 285 -5.23 -3.10 8.20
N LEU A 286 -5.14 -4.26 7.54
CA LEU A 286 -6.07 -5.37 7.78
C LEU A 286 -6.00 -5.86 9.22
N GLN A 287 -4.81 -5.95 9.81
CA GLN A 287 -4.65 -6.30 11.22
C GLN A 287 -5.27 -5.24 12.13
N SER A 288 -4.99 -3.95 11.91
CA SER A 288 -5.58 -2.86 12.71
C SER A 288 -7.10 -2.79 12.55
N SER A 289 -7.62 -3.06 11.36
CA SER A 289 -9.06 -3.15 11.10
C SER A 289 -9.70 -4.35 11.81
N GLY A 290 -9.00 -5.49 11.89
CA GLY A 290 -9.46 -6.67 12.63
C GLY A 290 -9.61 -6.45 14.14
N LEU A 291 -8.95 -5.43 14.69
CA LEU A 291 -9.13 -5.02 16.09
C LEU A 291 -10.46 -4.29 16.33
N LEU A 292 -10.97 -3.57 15.33
CA LEU A 292 -12.21 -2.78 15.44
C LEU A 292 -13.44 -3.51 14.86
N TYR A 293 -13.24 -4.28 13.80
CA TYR A 293 -14.32 -4.93 13.04
C TYR A 293 -14.31 -6.45 13.17
N GLY A 294 -13.33 -7.04 13.85
CA GLY A 294 -13.16 -8.49 13.90
C GLY A 294 -12.78 -9.07 12.54
N THR A 295 -12.80 -10.40 12.43
CA THR A 295 -12.41 -11.07 11.18
C THR A 295 -13.55 -11.48 10.25
N ALA A 296 -14.77 -11.50 10.78
CA ALA A 296 -15.97 -12.00 10.11
C ALA A 296 -16.65 -10.98 9.20
N LEU A 297 -16.43 -9.68 9.42
CA LEU A 297 -17.07 -8.65 8.61
C LEU A 297 -16.46 -8.68 7.19
N ASP A 298 -17.29 -9.12 6.23
CA ASP A 298 -17.00 -9.13 4.79
C ASP A 298 -16.58 -7.74 4.32
N SER A 299 -15.27 -7.53 4.25
CA SER A 299 -14.67 -6.39 3.59
C SER A 299 -14.01 -6.86 2.32
N VAL A 300 -14.30 -6.16 1.22
CA VAL A 300 -13.71 -6.45 -0.10
C VAL A 300 -12.17 -6.45 -0.02
N TYR A 301 -11.60 -5.62 0.84
CA TYR A 301 -10.16 -5.57 1.13
C TYR A 301 -9.62 -6.88 1.72
N ARG A 302 -10.38 -7.55 2.60
CA ARG A 302 -9.96 -8.83 3.20
C ARG A 302 -10.00 -9.95 2.16
N SER A 303 -11.08 -10.05 1.39
CA SER A 303 -11.26 -11.11 0.39
C SER A 303 -10.23 -11.01 -0.74
N ILE A 304 -9.87 -9.79 -1.15
CA ILE A 304 -8.84 -9.56 -2.18
C ILE A 304 -7.42 -9.68 -1.63
N SER A 305 -7.21 -9.60 -0.31
CA SER A 305 -5.86 -9.55 0.26
C SER A 305 -5.01 -10.77 -0.09
N TRP A 306 -5.56 -11.98 -0.06
CA TRP A 306 -4.78 -13.19 -0.37
C TRP A 306 -4.39 -13.27 -1.86
N PRO A 307 -5.32 -13.10 -2.82
CA PRO A 307 -4.97 -12.95 -4.23
C PRO A 307 -3.97 -11.83 -4.49
N LEU A 308 -4.12 -10.69 -3.81
CA LEU A 308 -3.22 -9.54 -3.94
C LEU A 308 -1.80 -9.89 -3.52
N MET A 309 -1.63 -10.54 -2.37
CA MET A 309 -0.32 -10.98 -1.87
C MET A 309 0.36 -11.96 -2.82
N LEU A 310 -0.38 -12.96 -3.34
CA LEU A 310 0.15 -13.90 -4.32
C LEU A 310 0.56 -13.21 -5.62
N THR A 311 -0.27 -12.28 -6.08
CA THR A 311 -0.04 -11.53 -7.32
C THR A 311 1.21 -10.66 -7.19
N PHE A 312 1.35 -9.91 -6.09
CA PHE A 312 2.54 -9.10 -5.82
C PHE A 312 3.79 -9.95 -5.54
N GLY A 313 3.65 -11.10 -4.88
CA GLY A 313 4.74 -12.05 -4.67
C GLY A 313 5.26 -12.63 -5.98
N GLY A 314 4.36 -13.11 -6.85
CA GLY A 314 4.71 -13.60 -8.18
C GLY A 314 5.31 -12.51 -9.07
N TRP A 315 4.77 -11.29 -9.00
CA TRP A 315 5.31 -10.12 -9.69
C TRP A 315 6.74 -9.78 -9.26
N ALA A 316 7.01 -9.76 -7.95
CA ALA A 316 8.34 -9.48 -7.43
C ALA A 316 9.34 -10.57 -7.85
N LEU A 317 8.92 -11.84 -7.81
CA LEU A 317 9.75 -12.97 -8.27
C LEU A 317 10.08 -12.88 -9.77
N LEU A 318 9.12 -12.45 -10.60
CA LEU A 318 9.35 -12.22 -12.02
C LEU A 318 10.40 -11.12 -12.26
N LEU A 319 10.34 -10.02 -11.50
CA LEU A 319 11.37 -8.98 -11.55
C LEU A 319 12.75 -9.51 -11.15
N LEU A 320 12.84 -10.29 -10.07
CA LEU A 320 14.09 -10.93 -9.67
C LEU A 320 14.66 -11.79 -10.80
N PHE A 321 13.84 -12.61 -11.46
CA PHE A 321 14.26 -13.40 -12.62
C PHE A 321 14.79 -12.56 -13.79
N PHE A 322 14.19 -11.38 -14.04
CA PHE A 322 14.69 -10.46 -15.06
C PHE A 322 16.09 -9.93 -14.75
N PHE A 323 16.36 -9.63 -13.47
CA PHE A 323 17.65 -9.11 -13.01
C PHE A 323 18.75 -10.17 -12.98
N PHE A 324 18.49 -11.36 -12.42
CA PHE A 324 19.55 -12.32 -12.09
C PHE A 324 20.13 -13.09 -13.28
N ARG A 325 19.64 -12.88 -14.51
CA ARG A 325 20.12 -13.65 -15.67
C ARG A 325 21.48 -13.21 -16.21
N ASP A 326 21.91 -11.96 -15.95
CA ASP A 326 23.14 -11.39 -16.49
C ASP A 326 24.10 -10.84 -15.40
N VAL A 327 23.89 -11.18 -14.12
CA VAL A 327 24.75 -10.71 -13.00
C VAL A 327 25.74 -11.81 -12.61
N ASP A 328 26.94 -11.43 -12.16
CA ASP A 328 27.98 -12.35 -11.65
C ASP A 328 27.41 -13.44 -10.71
N LYS A 329 27.92 -14.67 -10.87
CA LYS A 329 27.49 -15.86 -10.12
C LYS A 329 27.47 -15.68 -8.60
N ASP A 330 28.31 -14.79 -8.06
CA ASP A 330 28.40 -14.52 -6.63
C ASP A 330 27.18 -13.73 -6.12
N ILE A 331 26.70 -12.74 -6.88
CA ILE A 331 25.49 -11.97 -6.52
C ILE A 331 24.24 -12.83 -6.69
N GLU A 332 24.21 -13.70 -7.70
CA GLU A 332 23.15 -14.69 -7.88
C GLU A 332 23.05 -15.62 -6.65
N THR A 333 24.18 -16.07 -6.13
CA THR A 333 24.24 -16.95 -4.95
C THR A 333 23.77 -16.22 -3.69
N VAL A 334 24.25 -15.01 -3.44
CA VAL A 334 23.82 -14.19 -2.29
C VAL A 334 22.32 -13.89 -2.37
N ALA A 335 21.79 -13.56 -3.55
CA ALA A 335 20.38 -13.28 -3.72
C ALA A 335 19.49 -14.52 -3.59
N ARG A 336 19.94 -15.69 -4.06
CA ARG A 336 19.23 -16.96 -3.82
C ARG A 336 19.17 -17.29 -2.34
N ILE A 337 20.29 -17.15 -1.62
CA ILE A 337 20.33 -17.37 -0.17
C ILE A 337 19.42 -16.35 0.55
N ALA A 338 19.52 -15.06 0.23
CA ALA A 338 18.66 -14.03 0.79
C ALA A 338 17.18 -14.26 0.47
N GLY A 339 16.86 -14.74 -0.74
CA GLY A 339 15.51 -15.08 -1.17
C GLY A 339 14.94 -16.29 -0.43
N VAL A 340 15.72 -17.36 -0.26
CA VAL A 340 15.31 -18.56 0.48
C VAL A 340 15.15 -18.25 1.97
N VAL A 341 16.15 -17.60 2.59
CA VAL A 341 16.10 -17.20 4.00
C VAL A 341 14.97 -16.20 4.24
N GLY A 342 14.83 -15.21 3.35
CA GLY A 342 13.76 -14.22 3.42
C GLY A 342 12.38 -14.85 3.28
N SER A 343 12.20 -15.82 2.38
CA SER A 343 10.93 -16.54 2.21
C SER A 343 10.62 -17.44 3.41
N ALA A 344 11.62 -18.15 3.94
CA ALA A 344 11.46 -18.99 5.12
C ALA A 344 11.11 -18.15 6.36
N LEU A 345 11.76 -17.00 6.55
CA LEU A 345 11.42 -16.05 7.62
C LEU A 345 10.03 -15.44 7.41
N ALA A 346 9.65 -15.12 6.17
CA ALA A 346 8.33 -14.59 5.86
C ALA A 346 7.20 -15.56 6.21
N VAL A 347 7.39 -16.86 5.97
CA VAL A 347 6.41 -17.89 6.32
C VAL A 347 6.41 -18.17 7.83
N THR A 348 7.58 -18.40 8.42
CA THR A 348 7.69 -18.81 9.83
C THR A 348 7.41 -17.69 10.83
N LYS A 349 7.61 -16.43 10.43
CA LYS A 349 7.44 -15.23 11.28
C LYS A 349 6.49 -14.22 10.66
N TYR A 350 5.53 -14.69 9.85
CA TYR A 350 4.52 -13.85 9.20
C TYR A 350 3.86 -12.86 10.18
N GLN A 351 3.34 -13.35 11.31
CA GLN A 351 2.69 -12.52 12.33
C GLN A 351 3.62 -11.44 12.90
N LEU A 352 4.89 -11.78 13.13
CA LEU A 352 5.88 -10.83 13.64
C LEU A 352 6.15 -9.69 12.63
N ILE A 353 6.23 -10.01 11.34
CA ILE A 353 6.40 -9.00 10.28
C ILE A 353 5.21 -8.06 10.25
N VAL A 354 3.98 -8.60 10.32
CA VAL A 354 2.77 -7.78 10.34
C VAL A 354 2.70 -6.93 11.61
N ASP A 355 3.08 -7.46 12.77
CA ASP A 355 3.11 -6.71 14.02
C ASP A 355 4.09 -5.53 13.99
N TYR A 356 5.27 -5.71 13.39
CA TYR A 356 6.21 -4.61 13.17
C TYR A 356 5.71 -3.64 12.09
N ALA A 357 5.05 -4.13 11.05
CA ALA A 357 4.43 -3.30 10.04
C ALA A 357 3.34 -2.40 10.64
N VAL A 358 2.48 -2.93 11.51
CA VAL A 358 1.49 -2.15 12.28
C VAL A 358 2.17 -1.07 13.09
N ARG A 359 3.28 -1.39 13.77
CA ARG A 359 4.00 -0.44 14.62
C ARG A 359 4.70 0.68 13.85
N PHE A 360 5.38 0.38 12.75
CA PHE A 360 6.25 1.35 12.09
C PHE A 360 5.64 1.97 10.82
N MET A 361 4.72 1.26 10.16
CA MET A 361 4.19 1.60 8.85
C MET A 361 2.64 1.58 8.80
N GLY A 362 1.98 1.30 9.93
CA GLY A 362 0.53 1.24 10.08
C GLY A 362 0.05 2.15 11.21
N SER A 363 -0.99 1.73 11.94
CA SER A 363 -1.63 2.53 13.00
C SER A 363 -0.68 2.97 14.11
N GLY A 364 0.43 2.26 14.33
CA GLY A 364 1.44 2.59 15.32
C GLY A 364 2.49 3.62 14.87
N ALA A 365 2.48 4.03 13.59
CA ALA A 365 3.50 4.95 13.10
C ALA A 365 3.44 6.29 13.85
N SER A 366 4.57 6.72 14.41
CA SER A 366 4.73 8.04 15.03
C SER A 366 5.11 9.07 13.97
N ILE A 367 4.99 10.35 14.32
CA ILE A 367 5.46 11.45 13.46
C ILE A 367 6.95 11.28 13.14
N THR A 368 7.75 10.81 14.11
CA THR A 368 9.17 10.51 13.89
C THR A 368 9.40 9.38 12.90
N THR A 369 8.66 8.26 12.98
CA THR A 369 8.81 7.17 12.01
C THR A 369 8.36 7.58 10.62
N LEU A 370 7.28 8.37 10.51
CA LEU A 370 6.83 8.94 9.24
C LEU A 370 7.87 9.90 8.66
N GLY A 371 8.49 10.73 9.49
CA GLY A 371 9.59 11.62 9.09
C GLY A 371 10.80 10.85 8.56
N ILE A 372 11.19 9.76 9.22
CA ILE A 372 12.27 8.88 8.75
C ILE A 372 11.90 8.22 7.42
N ILE A 373 10.69 7.67 7.28
CA ILE A 373 10.22 7.07 6.03
C ILE A 373 10.24 8.10 4.91
N ALA A 374 9.73 9.31 5.15
CA ALA A 374 9.74 10.40 4.18
C ALA A 374 11.17 10.80 3.79
N ALA A 375 12.09 10.88 4.75
CA ALA A 375 13.50 11.17 4.49
C ALA A 375 14.17 10.07 3.65
N LEU A 376 13.94 8.79 3.96
CA LEU A 376 14.45 7.67 3.17
C LEU A 376 13.89 7.66 1.75
N VAL A 377 12.59 7.95 1.58
CA VAL A 377 11.96 8.11 0.27
C VAL A 377 12.57 9.30 -0.49
N GLY A 378 12.82 10.42 0.20
CA GLY A 378 13.51 11.58 -0.37
C GLY A 378 14.93 11.26 -0.83
N ILE A 379 15.70 10.51 -0.04
CA ILE A 379 17.04 10.04 -0.41
C ILE A 379 16.96 9.10 -1.63
N ALA A 380 16.03 8.16 -1.66
CA ALA A 380 15.84 7.26 -2.79
C ALA A 380 15.43 8.02 -4.07
N PHE A 381 14.56 9.03 -3.93
CA PHE A 381 14.18 9.94 -5.02
C PHE A 381 15.40 10.68 -5.55
N LEU A 382 16.20 11.29 -4.68
CA LEU A 382 17.44 11.98 -5.06
C LEU A 382 18.42 11.01 -5.71
N ALA A 383 18.56 9.78 -5.24
CA ALA A 383 19.43 8.77 -5.85
C ALA A 383 18.99 8.40 -7.28
N ILE A 384 17.68 8.38 -7.56
CA ILE A 384 17.15 8.15 -8.91
C ILE A 384 17.38 9.37 -9.82
N VAL A 385 17.12 10.58 -9.32
CA VAL A 385 17.17 11.82 -10.12
C VAL A 385 18.61 12.27 -10.36
N LEU A 386 19.42 12.31 -9.31
CA LEU A 386 20.80 12.81 -9.35
C LEU A 386 21.77 11.78 -9.91
N GLN A 387 21.30 10.58 -10.30
CA GLN A 387 22.09 9.47 -10.85
C GLN A 387 23.44 9.98 -11.35
N PRO A 388 24.51 9.86 -10.55
CA PRO A 388 25.79 10.37 -10.98
C PRO A 388 26.01 9.71 -12.33
N LYS A 389 26.38 10.51 -13.33
CA LYS A 389 27.01 9.99 -14.54
C LYS A 389 28.28 9.31 -14.03
N LEU A 390 28.14 8.10 -13.50
CA LEU A 390 29.23 7.28 -13.00
C LEU A 390 30.10 7.14 -14.22
N LYS A 391 31.15 7.96 -14.19
CA LYS A 391 31.88 8.38 -15.37
C LYS A 391 32.32 7.10 -16.05
N ARG A 392 31.89 6.94 -17.31
CA ARG A 392 32.60 6.13 -18.31
C ARG A 392 34.13 6.35 -18.27
N SER A 393 34.62 7.43 -17.63
CA SER A 393 36.04 7.67 -17.40
C SER A 393 36.72 6.62 -16.53
N LYS A 394 36.12 6.04 -15.47
CA LYS A 394 36.87 5.01 -14.70
C LYS A 394 37.04 3.70 -15.48
N ALA A 395 36.06 3.32 -16.30
CA ALA A 395 36.18 2.15 -17.18
C ALA A 395 37.16 2.41 -18.33
N LYS A 396 37.15 3.62 -18.92
CA LYS A 396 38.15 4.03 -19.91
C LYS A 396 39.55 4.20 -19.33
N GLU A 397 39.72 4.76 -18.13
CA GLU A 397 41.01 4.92 -17.46
C GLU A 397 41.62 3.58 -17.09
N VAL A 398 40.82 2.60 -16.65
CA VAL A 398 41.30 1.24 -16.38
C VAL A 398 41.66 0.51 -17.68
N GLN A 399 40.90 0.73 -18.75
CA GLN A 399 41.15 0.10 -20.05
C GLN A 399 42.34 0.73 -20.80
N GLU A 400 42.49 2.07 -20.74
CA GLU A 400 43.67 2.79 -21.24
C GLU A 400 44.90 2.46 -20.38
N ALA A 401 44.79 2.34 -19.05
CA ALA A 401 45.91 1.92 -18.20
C ALA A 401 46.37 0.47 -18.45
N LEU A 402 45.47 -0.42 -18.88
CA LEU A 402 45.79 -1.79 -19.28
C LEU A 402 46.40 -1.86 -20.69
N GLU A 403 46.00 -0.97 -21.61
CA GLU A 403 46.52 -0.91 -22.97
C GLU A 403 47.86 -0.15 -23.08
N THR A 404 48.16 0.79 -22.17
CA THR A 404 49.47 1.47 -22.11
C THR A 404 50.52 0.74 -21.27
N GLY A 405 50.14 -0.40 -20.66
CA GLY A 405 50.99 -1.21 -19.79
C GLY A 405 51.59 -2.47 -20.43
N SER A 406 51.42 -2.68 -21.75
CA SER A 406 51.98 -3.83 -22.50
C SER A 406 53.22 -3.47 -23.29
#